data_AF-A0A1I3FFA0-F1
#
_entry.id   AF-A0A1I3FFA0-F1
#
_cell.length_a   1.000
_cell.length_b   1.000
_cell.length_c   1.000
_cell.angle_alpha   90.00
_cell.angle_beta   90.00
_cell.angle_gamma   90.00
#
_symmetry.space_group_name_H-M   'P 1'
#
loop_
_entity.id
_entity.type
_entity.pdbx_description
1 polymer ?
#
loop_
_entity_poly.entity_id
_entity_poly.type
_entity_poly.pdbx_seq_one_letter_code
_entity_poly.pdbx_strand_id
1 'polypeptide(L)'
;MSEFCLDKEKFEELTTTYQNDSEQIKKIEYKLDEGEILLDSIDKYNQCLDEFKSAIDLFGTLMDQDINSMKTIKANWMNLDQKMAEITLKDLIFGKKG
;
A
#
# COMPACT_ATOMS: atom_id res chain seq x y z
N MET A 1 -27.47 -0.81 -16.12
CA MET A 1 -26.99 -0.25 -14.84
C MET A 1 -25.60 -0.82 -14.64
N SER A 2 -24.56 -0.05 -14.95
CA SER A 2 -23.17 -0.53 -14.80
C SER A 2 -22.86 -0.71 -13.32
N GLU A 3 -22.48 -1.92 -12.91
CA GLU A 3 -21.93 -2.21 -11.59
C GLU A 3 -20.59 -1.47 -11.45
N PHE A 4 -20.65 -0.20 -11.03
CA PHE A 4 -19.51 0.54 -10.51
C PHE A 4 -19.33 0.19 -9.02
N CYS A 5 -19.34 -1.11 -8.70
CA CYS A 5 -19.00 -1.57 -7.36
C CYS A 5 -17.52 -1.97 -7.38
N LEU A 6 -16.71 -1.29 -6.57
CA LEU A 6 -15.37 -1.75 -6.25
C LEU A 6 -15.52 -3.16 -5.66
N ASP A 7 -14.87 -4.15 -6.26
CA ASP A 7 -14.81 -5.51 -5.71
C ASP A 7 -14.02 -5.47 -4.38
N LYS A 8 -14.75 -5.54 -3.26
CA LYS A 8 -14.19 -5.38 -1.91
C LYS A 8 -13.13 -6.43 -1.61
N GLU A 9 -13.40 -7.66 -1.98
CA GLU A 9 -12.56 -8.80 -1.66
C GLU A 9 -11.27 -8.71 -2.45
N LYS A 10 -11.38 -8.42 -3.75
CA LYS A 10 -10.22 -8.20 -4.61
C LYS A 10 -9.39 -6.98 -4.17
N PHE A 11 -10.03 -5.88 -3.77
CA PHE A 11 -9.31 -4.70 -3.30
C PHE A 11 -8.58 -4.95 -1.96
N GLU A 12 -9.17 -5.74 -1.07
CA GLU A 12 -8.54 -6.16 0.18
C GLU A 12 -7.34 -7.08 -0.07
N GLU A 13 -7.49 -8.04 -0.98
CA GLU A 13 -6.41 -8.93 -1.39
C GLU A 13 -5.22 -8.16 -1.97
N LEU A 14 -5.49 -7.18 -2.84
CA LEU A 14 -4.46 -6.30 -3.40
C LEU A 14 -3.77 -5.46 -2.32
N THR A 15 -4.53 -4.90 -1.36
CA THR A 15 -3.96 -4.11 -0.25
C THR A 15 -3.07 -4.98 0.64
N THR A 16 -3.50 -6.21 0.93
CA THR A 16 -2.74 -7.16 1.75
C THR A 16 -1.47 -7.62 1.04
N THR A 17 -1.58 -7.96 -0.24
CA THR A 17 -0.43 -8.36 -1.07
C THR A 17 0.60 -7.25 -1.13
N TYR A 18 0.18 -6.02 -1.43
CA TYR A 18 1.07 -4.87 -1.48
C TYR A 18 1.75 -4.59 -0.14
N GLN A 19 1.02 -4.74 0.98
CA GLN A 19 1.60 -4.60 2.31
C GLN A 19 2.69 -5.67 2.57
N ASN A 20 2.44 -6.92 2.22
CA ASN A 20 3.41 -8.01 2.39
C ASN A 20 4.65 -7.81 1.51
N ASP A 21 4.48 -7.37 0.26
CA ASP A 21 5.58 -7.11 -0.66
C ASP A 21 6.43 -5.91 -0.20
N SER A 22 5.78 -4.84 0.28
CA SER A 22 6.44 -3.69 0.90
C SER A 22 7.30 -4.09 2.10
N GLU A 23 6.79 -4.96 2.97
CA GLU A 23 7.56 -5.47 4.11
C GLU A 23 8.78 -6.30 3.69
N GLN A 24 8.68 -7.06 2.60
CA GLN A 24 9.82 -7.83 2.08
C GLN A 24 10.90 -6.91 1.52
N ILE A 25 10.52 -5.89 0.73
CA ILE A 25 11.46 -4.91 0.15
C ILE A 25 12.21 -4.15 1.26
N LYS A 26 11.51 -3.75 2.31
CA LYS A 26 12.10 -3.07 3.47
C LYS A 26 13.08 -3.93 4.29
N LYS A 27 13.06 -5.26 4.13
CA LYS A 27 13.91 -6.21 4.87
C LYS A 27 15.13 -6.68 4.07
N ILE A 28 15.32 -6.21 2.85
CA ILE A 28 16.46 -6.65 2.03
C ILE A 28 17.75 -6.12 2.70
N GLU A 29 18.61 -7.03 3.14
CA GLU A 29 19.94 -6.70 3.66
C GLU A 29 20.93 -6.52 2.50
N TYR A 30 21.69 -5.43 2.52
CA TYR A 30 22.75 -5.17 1.55
C TYR A 30 24.10 -5.24 2.25
N LYS A 31 24.90 -6.24 1.87
CA LYS A 31 26.27 -6.46 2.39
C LYS A 31 27.26 -6.36 1.25
N LEU A 32 28.39 -5.69 1.52
CA LEU A 32 29.57 -5.76 0.68
C LEU A 32 30.36 -7.01 1.05
N ASP A 33 30.76 -7.77 0.04
CA ASP A 33 31.76 -8.82 0.21
C ASP A 33 33.15 -8.19 0.10
N GLU A 34 33.84 -8.09 1.23
CA GLU A 34 35.15 -7.45 1.36
C GLU A 34 36.28 -8.37 0.85
N GLY A 35 36.20 -8.78 -0.43
CA GLY A 35 37.29 -9.50 -1.11
C GLY A 35 38.57 -8.66 -1.25
N GLU A 36 39.47 -9.03 -2.18
CA GLU A 36 40.72 -8.30 -2.50
C GLU A 36 40.48 -6.91 -3.14
N ILE A 37 39.66 -6.07 -2.51
CA ILE A 37 39.31 -4.72 -2.96
C ILE A 37 40.28 -3.73 -2.30
N LEU A 38 40.90 -2.86 -3.10
CA LEU A 38 41.77 -1.78 -2.62
C LEU A 38 41.00 -0.84 -1.67
N LEU A 39 41.62 -0.43 -0.56
CA LEU A 39 41.02 0.40 0.51
C LEU A 39 40.22 1.62 -0.01
N ASP A 40 40.76 2.39 -0.95
CA ASP A 40 40.05 3.56 -1.53
C ASP A 40 38.79 3.20 -2.32
N SER A 41 38.70 1.97 -2.83
CA SER A 41 37.51 1.46 -3.51
C SER A 41 36.46 1.00 -2.51
N ILE A 42 36.88 0.44 -1.36
CA ILE A 42 35.99 0.02 -0.27
C ILE A 42 35.20 1.23 0.27
N ASP A 43 35.86 2.37 0.50
CA ASP A 43 35.19 3.58 1.00
C ASP A 43 34.09 4.08 0.06
N LYS A 44 34.33 4.06 -1.25
CA LYS A 44 33.33 4.43 -2.27
C LYS A 44 32.19 3.44 -2.33
N TYR A 45 32.47 2.15 -2.23
CA TYR A 45 31.44 1.12 -2.20
C TYR A 45 30.55 1.24 -0.95
N ASN A 46 31.15 1.53 0.21
CA ASN A 46 30.40 1.79 1.43
C ASN A 46 29.48 3.01 1.29
N GLN A 47 29.97 4.10 0.69
CA GLN A 47 29.13 5.27 0.38
C GLN A 47 27.96 4.90 -0.54
N CYS A 48 28.20 4.11 -1.60
CA CYS A 48 27.12 3.64 -2.47
C CYS A 48 26.11 2.76 -1.73
N LEU A 49 26.56 1.88 -0.83
CA LEU A 49 25.65 1.08 -0.01
C LEU A 49 24.80 1.95 0.91
N ASP A 50 25.37 2.99 1.51
CA ASP A 50 24.66 3.87 2.43
C ASP A 50 23.64 4.76 1.70
N GLU A 51 23.99 5.28 0.52
CA GLU A 51 23.03 5.96 -0.37
C GLU A 51 21.92 5.02 -0.82
N PHE A 52 22.26 3.78 -1.15
CA PHE A 52 21.29 2.78 -1.58
C PHE A 52 20.32 2.41 -0.45
N LYS A 53 20.82 2.17 0.77
CA LYS A 53 19.98 1.95 1.96
C LYS A 53 19.04 3.14 2.20
N SER A 54 19.57 4.36 2.12
CA SER A 54 18.76 5.58 2.27
C SER A 54 17.64 5.68 1.22
N ALA A 55 17.91 5.28 -0.01
CA ALA A 55 16.90 5.24 -1.08
C ALA A 55 15.82 4.18 -0.81
N ILE A 56 16.21 3.00 -0.30
CA ILE A 56 15.27 1.94 0.09
C ILE A 56 14.41 2.37 1.28
N ASP A 57 14.97 3.06 2.27
CA ASP A 57 14.21 3.58 3.41
C ASP A 57 13.17 4.63 2.98
N LEU A 58 13.57 5.54 2.08
CA LEU A 58 12.65 6.51 1.49
C LEU A 58 11.53 5.82 0.70
N PHE A 59 11.89 4.83 -0.13
CA PHE A 59 10.91 4.03 -0.86
C PHE A 59 9.96 3.29 0.08
N GLY A 60 10.48 2.73 1.18
CA GLY A 60 9.70 2.12 2.25
C GLY A 60 8.65 3.07 2.84
N THR A 61 9.04 4.32 3.08
CA THR A 61 8.15 5.37 3.57
C THR A 61 7.03 5.69 2.57
N LEU A 62 7.35 5.75 1.27
CA LEU A 62 6.36 5.97 0.21
C LEU A 62 5.37 4.80 0.13
N MET A 63 5.85 3.56 0.21
CA MET A 63 4.98 2.38 0.22
C MET A 63 4.02 2.39 1.41
N ASP A 64 4.46 2.85 2.59
CA ASP A 64 3.58 2.98 3.76
C ASP A 64 2.50 4.06 3.57
N GLN A 65 2.82 5.16 2.86
CA GLN A 65 1.84 6.18 2.49
C GLN A 65 0.80 5.64 1.50
N ASP A 66 1.23 4.84 0.53
CA ASP A 66 0.34 4.18 -0.43
C ASP A 66 -0.61 3.20 0.26
N ILE A 67 -0.10 2.36 1.16
CA ILE A 67 -0.91 1.42 1.96
C ILE A 67 -1.98 2.18 2.75
N ASN A 68 -1.61 3.29 3.39
CA ASN A 68 -2.56 4.11 4.14
C ASN A 68 -3.62 4.72 3.21
N SER A 69 -3.22 5.19 2.03
CA SER A 69 -4.15 5.73 1.03
C SER A 69 -5.15 4.68 0.55
N MET A 70 -4.69 3.45 0.29
CA MET A 70 -5.56 2.32 -0.07
C MET A 70 -6.56 2.01 1.06
N LYS A 71 -6.10 1.97 2.31
CA LYS A 71 -6.98 1.76 3.49
C LYS A 71 -8.03 2.87 3.61
N THR A 72 -7.66 4.12 3.36
CA THR A 72 -8.61 5.25 3.34
C THR A 72 -9.64 5.12 2.21
N ILE A 73 -9.23 4.74 1.00
CA ILE A 73 -10.13 4.51 -0.13
C ILE A 73 -11.16 3.43 0.22
N LYS A 74 -10.71 2.31 0.80
CA LYS A 74 -11.58 1.22 1.28
C LYS A 74 -12.61 1.74 2.29
N ALA A 75 -12.16 2.47 3.31
CA ALA A 75 -13.04 3.00 4.35
C ALA A 75 -14.10 3.96 3.76
N ASN A 76 -13.70 4.88 2.88
CA ASN A 76 -14.62 5.80 2.21
C ASN A 76 -15.66 5.06 1.37
N TRP A 77 -15.23 4.02 0.66
CA TRP A 77 -16.13 3.22 -0.17
C TRP A 77 -17.12 2.40 0.67
N MET A 78 -16.68 1.81 1.79
CA MET A 78 -17.59 1.15 2.76
C MET A 78 -18.64 2.11 3.33
N ASN A 79 -18.23 3.33 3.67
CA ASN A 79 -19.14 4.36 4.16
C ASN A 79 -20.16 4.81 3.10
N LEU A 80 -19.74 4.89 1.84
CA LEU A 80 -20.63 5.21 0.72
C LEU A 80 -21.66 4.10 0.48
N ASP A 81 -21.22 2.84 0.51
CA ASP A 81 -22.08 1.67 0.38
C ASP A 81 -23.14 1.62 1.51
N GLN A 82 -22.73 1.86 2.75
CA GLN A 82 -23.66 1.96 3.89
C GLN A 82 -24.69 3.08 3.69
N LYS A 83 -24.25 4.29 3.29
CA LYS A 83 -25.16 5.41 3.04
C LYS A 83 -26.18 5.09 1.94
N MET A 84 -25.75 4.44 0.86
CA MET A 84 -26.64 4.03 -0.22
C MET A 84 -27.63 2.96 0.24
N ALA A 85 -27.20 2.00 1.06
CA ALA A 85 -28.08 0.99 1.66
C ALA A 85 -29.14 1.64 2.57
N GLU A 86 -28.76 2.61 3.41
CA GLU A 86 -29.69 3.35 4.28
C GLU A 86 -30.73 4.15 3.49
N ILE A 87 -30.33 4.81 2.40
CA ILE A 87 -31.26 5.54 1.52
C ILE A 87 -32.23 4.56 0.85
N THR A 88 -31.71 3.48 0.27
CA THR A 88 -32.52 2.46 -0.40
C THR A 88 -33.54 1.83 0.55
N LEU A 89 -33.13 1.54 1.79
CA LEU A 89 -34.00 0.99 2.82
C LEU A 89 -35.10 1.98 3.23
N LYS A 90 -34.76 3.28 3.37
CA LYS A 90 -35.74 4.34 3.62
C LYS A 90 -36.75 4.44 2.48
N ASP A 91 -36.29 4.43 1.23
CA ASP A 91 -37.19 4.50 0.06
C ASP A 91 -38.11 3.27 -0.03
N LEU A 92 -37.62 2.07 0.31
CA LEU A 92 -38.45 0.85 0.37
C LEU A 92 -39.53 0.91 1.46
N ILE A 93 -39.21 1.49 2.63
CA ILE A 93 -40.12 1.54 3.78
C ILE A 93 -41.13 2.69 3.65
N PHE A 94 -40.70 3.86 3.16
CA PHE A 94 -41.52 5.07 3.09
C PHE A 94 -42.11 5.35 1.70
N GLY A 95 -41.51 4.84 0.63
CA GLY A 95 -42.02 4.97 -0.74
C GLY A 95 -43.19 4.03 -1.07
N LYS A 96 -43.47 3.01 -0.23
CA LYS A 96 -44.57 2.05 -0.43
C LYS A 96 -45.92 2.51 0.13
N LYS A 97 -46.02 3.75 0.63
CA LYS A 97 -47.25 4.35 1.19
C LYS A 97 -47.91 5.43 0.30
N GLY A 98 -47.54 5.51 -0.97
CA GLY A 98 -48.20 6.34 -1.99
C GLY A 98 -49.10 5.53 -2.90
#